data_AF-A0A3N5KCD9-F1
#
_entry.id   AF-A0A3N5KCD9-F1
#
_cell.length_a   1.000
_cell.length_b   1.000
_cell.length_c   1.000
_cell.angle_alpha   90.00
_cell.angle_beta   90.00
_cell.angle_gamma   90.00
#
_symmetry.space_group_name_H-M   'P 1'
#
loop_
_entity.id
_entity.type
_entity.pdbx_description
1 polymer ?
#
loop_
_entity_poly.entity_id
_entity_poly.type
_entity_poly.pdbx_seq_one_letter_code
_entity_poly.pdbx_strand_id
1 'polypeptide(L)'
;RILVLLLLPASARKFADSPESFNRMLTDAMRWILILSLPVAVGGILIAHRLIPIIYGPEYSSSIAVFQVFIWYFFITMIHTVYSAGLIGVGRDKLYGSIMLITAGAYFISVTAGTYFYGAVGAAFGVVVAEGISVWLMRRSLHRSIPLSPPEKIFRVVFSVAGMAVCVAVVLPYGLLWAILLGVSSYSLMLYAVSAVAWSDITALMARFT
;
A
#
# COMPACT_ATOMS: atom_id res chain seq x y z
N ARG A 1 -3.24 -10.95 3.15
CA ARG A 1 -2.62 -12.05 2.38
C ARG A 1 -3.56 -12.73 1.35
N ILE A 2 -4.64 -12.07 0.89
CA ILE A 2 -5.54 -12.61 -0.15
C ILE A 2 -5.07 -12.24 -1.57
N LEU A 3 -4.52 -11.03 -1.75
CA LEU A 3 -4.00 -10.58 -3.05
C LEU A 3 -2.84 -11.44 -3.58
N VAL A 4 -1.99 -11.99 -2.71
CA VAL A 4 -0.93 -12.94 -3.10
C VAL A 4 -1.52 -14.19 -3.76
N LEU A 5 -2.63 -14.72 -3.24
CA LEU A 5 -3.28 -15.92 -3.78
C LEU A 5 -3.89 -15.67 -5.17
N LEU A 6 -4.36 -14.45 -5.44
CA LEU A 6 -4.86 -14.05 -6.75
C LEU A 6 -3.73 -13.76 -7.74
N LEU A 7 -2.63 -13.15 -7.26
CA LEU A 7 -1.51 -12.78 -8.10
C LEU A 7 -0.62 -13.98 -8.44
N LEU A 8 -0.41 -14.93 -7.52
CA LEU A 8 0.50 -16.07 -7.71
C LEU A 8 0.21 -16.93 -8.96
N PRO A 9 -1.02 -17.43 -9.21
CA PRO A 9 -1.27 -18.29 -10.36
C PRO A 9 -1.24 -17.51 -11.68
N ALA A 10 -1.56 -16.21 -11.67
CA ALA A 10 -1.39 -15.34 -12.83
C ALA A 10 0.11 -15.05 -13.09
N SER A 11 0.87 -14.85 -12.03
CA SER A 11 2.32 -14.64 -12.06
C SER A 11 3.07 -15.86 -12.61
N ALA A 12 2.77 -17.05 -12.08
CA ALA A 12 3.43 -18.30 -12.49
C ALA A 12 3.10 -18.68 -13.94
N ARG A 13 1.86 -18.47 -14.40
CA ARG A 13 1.48 -18.71 -15.81
C ARG A 13 2.16 -17.73 -16.76
N LYS A 14 2.13 -16.42 -16.47
CA LYS A 14 2.72 -15.42 -17.37
C LYS A 14 4.24 -15.42 -17.41
N PHE A 15 4.91 -15.87 -16.35
CA PHE A 15 6.36 -16.06 -16.37
C PHE A 15 6.79 -17.17 -17.34
N ALA A 16 5.97 -18.23 -17.50
CA ALA A 16 6.21 -19.29 -18.46
C ALA A 16 6.02 -18.83 -19.92
N ASP A 17 5.13 -17.86 -20.16
CA ASP A 17 4.79 -17.38 -21.52
C ASP A 17 5.76 -16.30 -22.05
N SER A 18 6.08 -15.26 -21.27
CA SER A 18 7.12 -14.27 -21.64
C SER A 18 7.53 -13.36 -20.45
N PRO A 19 8.83 -13.13 -20.22
CA PRO A 19 9.33 -12.21 -19.20
C PRO A 19 8.76 -10.78 -19.30
N GLU A 20 8.52 -10.28 -20.51
CA GLU A 20 7.95 -8.95 -20.75
C GLU A 20 6.48 -8.85 -20.33
N SER A 21 5.69 -9.90 -20.56
CA SER A 21 4.29 -9.97 -20.11
C SER A 21 4.20 -10.01 -18.59
N PHE A 22 5.11 -10.74 -17.94
CA PHE A 22 5.20 -10.81 -16.49
C PHE A 22 5.61 -9.47 -15.86
N ASN A 23 6.61 -8.78 -16.41
CA ASN A 23 7.00 -7.44 -15.95
C ASN A 23 5.84 -6.43 -16.06
N ARG A 24 5.13 -6.43 -17.20
CA ARG A 24 3.93 -5.59 -17.38
C ARG A 24 2.85 -5.89 -16.34
N MET A 25 2.57 -7.17 -16.08
CA MET A 25 1.60 -7.55 -15.05
C MET A 25 1.97 -7.05 -13.65
N LEU A 26 3.23 -7.19 -13.23
CA LEU A 26 3.67 -6.71 -11.92
C LEU A 26 3.65 -5.17 -11.83
N THR A 27 4.02 -4.49 -12.90
CA THR A 27 3.98 -3.02 -12.99
C THR A 27 2.54 -2.50 -12.90
N ASP A 28 1.60 -3.15 -13.60
CA ASP A 28 0.17 -2.86 -13.52
C ASP A 28 -0.37 -3.12 -12.10
N ALA A 29 -0.01 -4.25 -11.49
CA ALA A 29 -0.43 -4.58 -10.12
C ALA A 29 0.09 -3.54 -9.12
N MET A 30 1.35 -3.11 -9.25
CA MET A 30 1.93 -2.05 -8.43
C MET A 30 1.17 -0.73 -8.60
N ARG A 31 0.85 -0.35 -9.84
CA ARG A 31 0.07 0.85 -10.16
C ARG A 31 -1.30 0.82 -9.47
N TRP A 32 -2.04 -0.27 -9.59
CA TRP A 32 -3.36 -0.41 -8.96
C TRP A 32 -3.28 -0.40 -7.44
N ILE A 33 -2.27 -1.05 -6.87
CA ILE A 33 -2.05 -1.00 -5.43
C ILE A 33 -1.80 0.42 -4.97
N LEU A 34 -0.92 1.19 -5.62
CA LEU A 34 -0.64 2.58 -5.24
C LEU A 34 -1.90 3.47 -5.35
N ILE A 35 -2.71 3.25 -6.39
CA ILE A 35 -3.99 3.95 -6.58
C ILE A 35 -4.96 3.66 -5.43
N LEU A 36 -5.02 2.42 -4.94
CA LEU A 36 -6.01 2.05 -3.92
C LEU A 36 -5.51 2.28 -2.49
N SER A 37 -4.26 1.93 -2.20
CA SER A 37 -3.75 1.90 -0.83
C SER A 37 -3.27 3.27 -0.32
N LEU A 38 -2.71 4.11 -1.20
CA LEU A 38 -2.22 5.44 -0.82
C LEU A 38 -3.32 6.39 -0.33
N PRO A 39 -4.46 6.58 -1.05
CA PRO A 39 -5.54 7.44 -0.56
C PRO A 39 -6.15 6.91 0.74
N VAL A 40 -6.23 5.59 0.92
CA VAL A 40 -6.73 4.98 2.16
C VAL A 40 -5.79 5.31 3.32
N ALA A 41 -4.47 5.22 3.12
CA ALA A 41 -3.50 5.58 4.15
C ALA A 41 -3.57 7.06 4.52
N VAL A 42 -3.53 7.95 3.53
CA VAL A 42 -3.59 9.41 3.78
C VAL A 42 -4.94 9.83 4.37
N GLY A 43 -6.04 9.34 3.80
CA GLY A 43 -7.39 9.63 4.29
C GLY A 43 -7.58 9.15 5.72
N GLY A 44 -7.12 7.94 6.05
CA GLY A 44 -7.17 7.41 7.40
C GLY A 44 -6.38 8.24 8.41
N ILE A 45 -5.18 8.74 8.05
CA ILE A 45 -4.41 9.63 8.93
C ILE A 45 -5.18 10.91 9.25
N LEU A 46 -5.80 11.53 8.24
CA LEU A 46 -6.53 12.79 8.40
C LEU A 46 -7.79 12.63 9.24
N ILE A 47 -8.55 11.55 9.02
CA ILE A 47 -9.81 11.33 9.75
C ILE A 47 -9.60 10.71 11.13
N ALA A 48 -8.41 10.17 11.45
CA ALA A 48 -8.12 9.43 12.68
C ALA A 48 -8.62 10.13 13.96
N HIS A 49 -8.41 11.44 14.06
CA HIS A 49 -8.77 12.24 15.24
C HIS A 49 -10.28 12.30 15.50
N ARG A 50 -11.10 12.10 14.47
CA ARG A 50 -12.57 12.04 14.59
C ARG A 50 -13.06 10.60 14.58
N LEU A 51 -12.46 9.76 13.76
CA LEU A 51 -12.85 8.37 13.57
C LEU A 51 -12.71 7.55 14.86
N ILE A 52 -11.55 7.64 15.53
CA ILE A 52 -11.27 6.81 16.71
C ILE A 52 -12.22 7.16 17.87
N PRO A 53 -12.42 8.43 18.26
CA PRO A 53 -13.36 8.76 19.32
C PRO A 53 -14.82 8.42 19.00
N ILE A 54 -15.23 8.49 17.73
CA ILE A 54 -16.61 8.15 17.32
C ILE A 54 -16.86 6.65 17.42
N ILE A 55 -15.89 5.81 17.03
CA ILE A 55 -16.06 4.35 17.02
C ILE A 55 -15.82 3.74 18.40
N TYR A 56 -14.76 4.17 19.08
CA TYR A 56 -14.27 3.53 20.30
C TYR A 56 -14.53 4.33 21.57
N GLY A 57 -14.88 5.61 21.45
CA GLY A 57 -15.02 6.53 22.58
C GLY A 57 -13.80 7.43 22.79
N PRO A 58 -13.98 8.61 23.43
CA PRO A 58 -12.91 9.57 23.66
C PRO A 58 -11.77 9.04 24.53
N GLU A 59 -12.01 8.00 25.34
CA GLU A 59 -11.01 7.35 26.19
C GLU A 59 -9.87 6.71 25.38
N TYR A 60 -10.14 6.36 24.11
CA TYR A 60 -9.17 5.77 23.18
C TYR A 60 -8.36 6.81 22.40
N SER A 61 -8.40 8.09 22.77
CA SER A 61 -7.66 9.15 22.07
C SER A 61 -6.16 8.90 22.01
N SER A 62 -5.58 8.19 22.98
CA SER A 62 -4.16 7.78 22.97
C SER A 62 -3.81 6.82 21.82
N SER A 63 -4.80 6.10 21.29
CA SER A 63 -4.64 5.16 20.16
C SER A 63 -4.65 5.85 18.79
N ILE A 64 -5.00 7.13 18.74
CA ILE A 64 -5.01 7.92 17.50
C ILE A 64 -3.62 7.94 16.86
N ALA A 65 -2.58 8.26 17.64
CA ALA A 65 -1.21 8.31 17.14
C ALA A 65 -0.73 6.93 16.68
N VAL A 66 -1.10 5.87 17.43
CA VAL A 66 -0.80 4.48 17.05
C VAL A 66 -1.43 4.15 15.70
N PHE A 67 -2.71 4.47 15.50
CA PHE A 67 -3.43 4.23 14.25
C PHE A 67 -2.81 5.01 13.07
N GLN A 68 -2.47 6.28 13.27
CA GLN A 68 -1.85 7.12 12.24
C GLN A 68 -0.49 6.56 11.77
N VAL A 69 0.28 5.94 12.67
CA VAL A 69 1.52 5.26 12.29
C VAL A 69 1.20 3.91 11.63
N PHE A 70 0.31 3.12 12.21
CA PHE A 70 0.02 1.76 11.76
C PHE A 70 -0.66 1.70 10.38
N ILE A 71 -1.34 2.77 9.94
CA ILE A 71 -1.93 2.79 8.60
C ILE A 71 -0.88 2.86 7.48
N TRP A 72 0.33 3.36 7.77
CA TRP A 72 1.45 3.24 6.86
C TRP A 72 1.90 1.78 6.68
N TYR A 73 1.81 0.97 7.74
CA TYR A 73 2.09 -0.46 7.64
C TYR A 73 1.14 -1.12 6.62
N PHE A 74 -0.16 -0.80 6.66
CA PHE A 74 -1.11 -1.28 5.64
C PHE A 74 -0.65 -0.93 4.22
N PHE A 75 -0.27 0.32 3.96
CA PHE A 75 0.22 0.77 2.66
C PHE A 75 1.46 -0.03 2.20
N ILE A 76 2.46 -0.16 3.07
CA ILE A 76 3.72 -0.86 2.76
C ILE A 76 3.47 -2.35 2.52
N THR A 77 2.60 -2.99 3.30
CA THR A 77 2.27 -4.41 3.11
C THR A 77 1.53 -4.69 1.79
N MET A 78 0.76 -3.72 1.27
CA MET A 78 0.19 -3.88 -0.08
C MET A 78 1.31 -3.89 -1.14
N ILE A 79 2.33 -3.04 -1.00
CA ILE A 79 3.49 -3.03 -1.89
C ILE A 79 4.30 -4.34 -1.75
N HIS A 80 4.51 -4.81 -0.52
CA HIS A 80 5.15 -6.09 -0.21
C HIS A 80 4.50 -7.23 -1.01
N THR A 81 3.18 -7.28 -1.05
CA THR A 81 2.41 -8.31 -1.78
C THR A 81 2.80 -8.43 -3.26
N VAL A 82 3.09 -7.31 -3.94
CA VAL A 82 3.53 -7.33 -5.35
C VAL A 82 4.93 -7.92 -5.46
N TYR A 83 5.85 -7.47 -4.63
CA TYR A 83 7.23 -7.96 -4.65
C TYR A 83 7.31 -9.44 -4.24
N SER A 84 6.46 -9.90 -3.31
CA SER A 84 6.40 -11.31 -2.92
C SER A 84 5.90 -12.17 -4.08
N ALA A 85 4.81 -11.74 -4.75
CA ALA A 85 4.29 -12.44 -5.92
C ALA A 85 5.31 -12.45 -7.07
N GLY A 86 6.09 -11.36 -7.22
CA GLY A 86 7.17 -11.26 -8.18
C GLY A 86 8.31 -12.25 -7.91
N LEU A 87 8.84 -12.27 -6.68
CA LEU A 87 9.93 -13.19 -6.31
C LEU A 87 9.54 -14.66 -6.40
N ILE A 88 8.35 -15.01 -5.91
CA ILE A 88 7.84 -16.38 -6.00
C ILE A 88 7.56 -16.76 -7.46
N GLY A 89 7.00 -15.85 -8.26
CA GLY A 89 6.71 -16.08 -9.69
C GLY A 89 7.95 -16.38 -10.54
N VAL A 90 9.12 -15.81 -10.19
CA VAL A 90 10.41 -16.09 -10.84
C VAL A 90 11.08 -17.37 -10.29
N GLY A 91 10.42 -18.10 -9.39
CA GLY A 91 10.98 -19.32 -8.79
C GLY A 91 12.05 -19.07 -7.72
N ARG A 92 12.02 -17.89 -7.07
CA ARG A 92 12.93 -17.52 -5.96
C ARG A 92 12.26 -17.59 -4.60
N ASP A 93 11.46 -18.63 -4.38
CA ASP A 93 10.77 -18.95 -3.12
C ASP A 93 11.74 -19.12 -1.94
N LYS A 94 12.88 -19.80 -2.15
CA LYS A 94 13.92 -19.97 -1.12
C LYS A 94 14.50 -18.63 -0.66
N LEU A 95 14.76 -17.74 -1.61
CA LEU A 95 15.28 -16.39 -1.32
C LEU A 95 14.23 -15.55 -0.59
N TYR A 96 12.96 -15.65 -0.99
CA TYR A 96 11.86 -15.04 -0.26
C TYR A 96 11.81 -15.53 1.20
N GLY A 97 11.94 -16.84 1.42
CA GLY A 97 12.02 -17.41 2.77
C GLY A 97 13.19 -16.86 3.60
N SER A 98 14.38 -16.74 3.00
CA SER A 98 15.54 -16.13 3.67
C SER A 98 15.31 -14.66 4.04
N ILE A 99 14.71 -13.88 3.15
CA ILE A 99 14.34 -12.49 3.45
C ILE A 99 13.34 -12.44 4.61
N MET A 100 12.32 -13.30 4.59
CA MET A 100 11.33 -13.37 5.67
C MET A 100 11.98 -13.65 7.03
N LEU A 101 12.97 -14.55 7.11
CA LEU A 101 13.71 -14.82 8.34
C LEU A 101 14.51 -13.60 8.83
N ILE A 102 15.23 -12.92 7.93
CA ILE A 102 15.97 -11.69 8.26
C ILE A 102 15.01 -10.62 8.78
N THR A 103 13.88 -10.44 8.09
CA THR A 103 12.89 -9.42 8.46
C THR A 103 12.19 -9.78 9.77
N ALA A 104 11.97 -11.05 10.09
CA ALA A 104 11.43 -11.47 11.38
C ALA A 104 12.35 -11.03 12.54
N GLY A 105 13.67 -11.16 12.37
CA GLY A 105 14.64 -10.60 13.30
C GLY A 105 14.55 -9.08 13.40
N ALA A 106 14.46 -8.39 12.25
CA ALA A 106 14.27 -6.94 12.22
C ALA A 106 12.97 -6.48 12.91
N TYR A 107 11.88 -7.25 12.76
CA TYR A 107 10.62 -7.03 13.46
C TYR A 107 10.79 -7.14 14.96
N PHE A 108 11.39 -8.23 15.43
CA PHE A 108 11.62 -8.45 16.86
C PHE A 108 12.44 -7.30 17.46
N ILE A 109 13.53 -6.90 16.81
CA ILE A 109 14.39 -5.81 17.29
C ILE A 109 13.67 -4.47 17.24
N SER A 110 13.08 -4.11 16.10
CA SER A 110 12.48 -2.77 15.88
C SER A 110 11.26 -2.56 16.76
N VAL A 111 10.40 -3.57 16.93
CA VAL A 111 9.22 -3.49 17.78
C VAL A 111 9.61 -3.45 19.25
N THR A 112 10.55 -4.30 19.69
CA THR A 112 11.00 -4.32 21.09
C THR A 112 11.68 -2.99 21.47
N ALA A 113 12.61 -2.51 20.64
CA ALA A 113 13.28 -1.23 20.85
C ALA A 113 12.27 -0.07 20.82
N GLY A 114 11.38 -0.04 19.82
CA GLY A 114 10.35 0.98 19.71
C GLY A 114 9.43 1.01 20.93
N THR A 115 8.99 -0.16 21.40
CA THR A 115 8.15 -0.29 22.60
C THR A 115 8.85 0.23 23.85
N TYR A 116 10.15 -0.06 24.00
CA TYR A 116 10.94 0.40 25.13
C TYR A 116 11.08 1.93 25.18
N PHE A 117 11.32 2.59 24.04
CA PHE A 117 11.55 4.05 24.01
C PHE A 117 10.26 4.89 23.93
N TYR A 118 9.23 4.42 23.20
CA TYR A 118 8.05 5.23 22.88
C TYR A 118 6.72 4.49 23.10
N GLY A 119 6.73 3.39 23.86
CA GLY A 119 5.53 2.61 24.18
C GLY A 119 4.79 2.10 22.94
N ALA A 120 3.45 2.17 22.95
CA ALA A 120 2.61 1.64 21.88
C ALA A 120 2.86 2.32 20.51
N VAL A 121 3.14 3.63 20.49
CA VAL A 121 3.44 4.35 19.24
C VAL A 121 4.77 3.89 18.67
N GLY A 122 5.77 3.68 19.53
CA GLY A 122 7.06 3.13 19.13
C GLY A 122 6.97 1.70 18.61
N ALA A 123 6.11 0.86 19.21
CA ALA A 123 5.83 -0.48 18.69
C ALA A 123 5.28 -0.43 17.27
N ALA A 124 4.29 0.44 17.02
CA ALA A 124 3.72 0.65 15.69
C ALA A 124 4.76 1.17 14.69
N PHE A 125 5.61 2.10 15.10
CA PHE A 125 6.71 2.59 14.26
C PHE A 125 7.71 1.47 13.93
N GLY A 126 8.06 0.63 14.91
CA GLY A 126 8.92 -0.53 14.72
C GLY A 126 8.37 -1.51 13.68
N VAL A 127 7.05 -1.75 13.68
CA VAL A 127 6.36 -2.56 12.65
C VAL A 127 6.51 -1.93 11.26
N VAL A 128 6.25 -0.62 11.13
CA VAL A 128 6.37 0.11 9.85
C VAL A 128 7.80 0.05 9.31
N VAL A 129 8.80 0.26 10.17
CA VAL A 129 10.22 0.21 9.80
C VAL A 129 10.62 -1.19 9.35
N ALA A 130 10.26 -2.22 10.12
CA ALA A 130 10.59 -3.60 9.78
C ALA A 130 9.95 -4.03 8.45
N GLU A 131 8.69 -3.64 8.22
CA GLU A 131 8.02 -3.88 6.94
C GLU A 131 8.69 -3.10 5.80
N GLY A 132 9.11 -1.86 6.03
CA GLY A 132 9.86 -1.06 5.06
C GLY A 132 11.19 -1.72 4.66
N ILE A 133 11.93 -2.27 5.63
CA ILE A 133 13.15 -3.06 5.40
C ILE A 133 12.83 -4.29 4.55
N SER A 134 11.74 -4.99 4.86
CA SER A 134 11.28 -6.16 4.08
C SER A 134 11.05 -5.80 2.62
N VAL A 135 10.23 -4.78 2.36
CA VAL A 135 9.95 -4.31 0.99
C VAL A 135 11.22 -3.87 0.28
N TRP A 136 12.13 -3.18 0.96
CA TRP A 136 13.40 -2.75 0.38
C TRP A 136 14.28 -3.92 -0.03
N LEU A 137 14.45 -4.93 0.84
CA LEU A 137 15.22 -6.15 0.55
C LEU A 137 14.61 -6.93 -0.62
N MET A 138 13.28 -7.05 -0.65
CA MET A 138 12.58 -7.75 -1.72
C MET A 138 12.70 -7.02 -3.05
N ARG A 139 12.52 -5.69 -3.06
CA ARG A 139 12.72 -4.86 -4.25
C ARG A 139 14.13 -5.01 -4.80
N ARG A 140 15.16 -4.91 -3.94
CA ARG A 140 16.56 -5.08 -4.34
C ARG A 140 16.82 -6.46 -4.94
N SER A 141 16.24 -7.50 -4.35
CA SER A 141 16.42 -8.87 -4.81
C SER A 141 15.69 -9.16 -6.12
N LEU A 142 14.49 -8.59 -6.31
CA LEU A 142 13.72 -8.73 -7.53
C LEU A 142 14.31 -7.93 -8.68
N HIS A 143 14.82 -6.71 -8.43
CA HIS A 143 15.43 -5.86 -9.45
C HIS A 143 16.70 -6.47 -10.06
N ARG A 144 17.34 -7.43 -9.39
CA ARG A 144 18.44 -8.24 -9.96
C ARG A 144 17.96 -9.26 -10.99
N SER A 145 16.67 -9.61 -10.99
CA SER A 145 16.06 -10.57 -11.92
C SER A 145 15.22 -9.88 -12.98
N ILE A 146 14.41 -8.90 -12.58
CA ILE A 146 13.51 -8.15 -13.47
C ILE A 146 13.53 -6.69 -12.99
N PRO A 147 14.04 -5.75 -13.80
CA PRO A 147 13.91 -4.33 -13.49
C PRO A 147 12.44 -3.94 -13.61
N LEU A 148 11.77 -3.82 -12.47
CA LEU A 148 10.45 -3.19 -12.40
C LEU A 148 10.67 -1.68 -12.46
N SER A 149 10.35 -1.07 -13.60
CA SER A 149 10.31 0.39 -13.71
C SER A 149 9.22 0.93 -12.79
N PRO A 150 9.45 2.03 -12.06
CA PRO A 150 8.37 2.70 -11.35
C PRO A 150 7.29 3.11 -12.36
N PRO A 151 6.00 3.01 -12.01
CA PRO A 151 4.95 3.40 -12.93
C PRO A 151 5.10 4.89 -13.25
N GLU A 152 5.21 5.24 -14.54
CA GLU A 152 5.45 6.60 -15.04
C GLU A 152 4.43 7.63 -14.50
N LYS A 153 3.24 7.15 -14.10
CA LYS A 153 2.14 7.95 -13.60
C LYS A 153 2.11 8.08 -12.07
N ILE A 154 3.16 7.68 -11.34
CA ILE A 154 3.16 7.74 -9.86
C ILE A 154 2.97 9.16 -9.33
N PHE A 155 3.57 10.16 -9.98
CA PHE A 155 3.42 11.57 -9.60
C PHE A 155 1.97 12.06 -9.71
N ARG A 156 1.22 11.53 -10.69
CA ARG A 156 -0.19 11.84 -10.91
C ARG A 156 -1.07 11.31 -9.77
N VAL A 157 -0.74 10.12 -9.27
CA VAL A 157 -1.42 9.52 -8.12
C VAL A 157 -1.14 10.35 -6.87
N VAL A 158 0.13 10.71 -6.63
CA VAL A 158 0.50 11.56 -5.48
C VAL A 158 -0.20 12.91 -5.54
N PHE A 159 -0.26 13.55 -6.71
CA PHE A 159 -0.98 14.82 -6.89
C PHE A 159 -2.49 14.68 -6.61
N SER A 160 -3.11 13.59 -7.07
CA SER A 160 -4.54 13.32 -6.82
C SER A 160 -4.83 13.07 -5.34
N VAL A 161 -3.93 12.37 -4.64
CA VAL A 161 -4.02 12.15 -3.19
C VAL A 161 -3.80 13.45 -2.43
N ALA A 162 -2.89 14.31 -2.87
CA ALA A 162 -2.67 15.61 -2.24
C ALA A 162 -3.91 16.51 -2.34
N GLY A 163 -4.56 16.58 -3.50
CA GLY A 163 -5.79 17.36 -3.63
C GLY A 163 -6.96 16.76 -2.83
N MET A 164 -7.09 15.42 -2.80
CA MET A 164 -8.04 14.76 -1.90
C MET A 164 -7.75 15.12 -0.43
N ALA A 165 -6.49 15.11 0.00
CA ALA A 165 -6.11 15.43 1.37
C ALA A 165 -6.53 16.86 1.76
N VAL A 166 -6.37 17.82 0.85
CA VAL A 166 -6.84 19.20 1.05
C VAL A 166 -8.36 19.24 1.18
N CYS A 167 -9.11 18.58 0.29
CA CYS A 167 -10.57 18.52 0.38
C CYS A 167 -11.05 17.91 1.71
N VAL A 168 -10.46 16.77 2.11
CA VAL A 168 -10.80 16.11 3.38
C VAL A 168 -10.50 17.03 4.56
N ALA A 169 -9.33 17.68 4.60
CA ALA A 169 -8.94 18.57 5.69
C ALA A 169 -9.89 19.77 5.85
N VAL A 170 -10.36 20.35 4.74
CA VAL A 170 -11.32 21.47 4.73
C VAL A 170 -12.71 21.03 5.17
N VAL A 171 -13.15 19.83 4.78
CA VAL A 171 -14.51 19.33 5.07
C VAL A 171 -14.61 18.71 6.47
N LEU A 172 -13.52 18.18 7.03
CA LEU A 172 -13.50 17.47 8.31
C LEU A 172 -14.16 18.22 9.48
N PRO A 173 -14.02 19.55 9.63
CA PRO A 173 -14.70 20.31 10.68
C PRO A 173 -16.24 20.27 10.58
N TYR A 174 -16.79 20.12 9.37
CA TYR A 174 -18.23 20.14 9.11
C TYR A 174 -18.90 18.76 9.28
N GLY A 175 -18.12 17.68 9.37
CA GLY A 175 -18.63 16.35 9.66
C GLY A 175 -17.79 15.23 9.04
N LEU A 176 -17.60 14.16 9.80
CA LEU A 176 -16.81 13.00 9.35
C LEU A 176 -17.39 12.33 8.10
N LEU A 177 -18.72 12.12 8.06
CA LEU A 177 -19.39 11.48 6.93
C LEU A 177 -19.20 12.30 5.64
N TRP A 178 -19.35 13.62 5.71
CA TRP A 178 -19.12 14.51 4.58
C TRP A 178 -17.67 14.48 4.11
N ALA A 179 -16.72 14.46 5.04
CA ALA A 179 -15.30 14.37 4.70
C ALA A 179 -14.95 13.07 3.97
N ILE A 180 -15.54 11.94 4.38
CA ILE A 180 -15.35 10.66 3.69
C ILE A 180 -15.99 10.70 2.29
N LEU A 181 -17.26 11.10 2.18
CA LEU A 181 -17.97 11.11 0.90
C LEU A 181 -17.34 12.08 -0.11
N LEU A 182 -17.03 13.30 0.31
CA LEU A 182 -16.41 14.30 -0.55
C LEU A 182 -14.94 13.97 -0.83
N GLY A 183 -14.22 13.33 0.10
CA GLY A 183 -12.87 12.84 -0.15
C GLY A 183 -12.83 11.75 -1.22
N VAL A 184 -13.70 10.75 -1.15
CA VAL A 184 -13.81 9.68 -2.18
C VAL A 184 -14.20 10.29 -3.53
N SER A 185 -15.14 11.23 -3.53
CA SER A 185 -15.61 11.91 -4.74
C SER A 185 -14.50 12.77 -5.36
N SER A 186 -13.81 13.58 -4.56
CA SER A 186 -12.71 14.43 -5.02
C SER A 186 -11.54 13.61 -5.54
N TYR A 187 -11.21 12.51 -4.87
CA TYR A 187 -10.15 11.61 -5.31
C TYR A 187 -10.49 10.98 -6.66
N SER A 188 -11.71 10.47 -6.80
CA SER A 188 -12.18 9.86 -8.05
C SER A 188 -12.14 10.88 -9.18
N LEU A 189 -12.67 12.09 -8.96
CA LEU A 189 -12.64 13.19 -9.94
C LEU A 189 -11.21 13.57 -10.36
N MET A 190 -10.28 13.73 -9.42
CA MET A 190 -8.88 14.05 -9.73
C MET A 190 -8.18 12.92 -10.48
N LEU A 191 -8.47 11.68 -10.11
CA LEU A 191 -7.87 10.52 -10.75
C LEU A 191 -8.28 10.41 -12.23
N TYR A 192 -9.53 10.76 -12.55
CA TYR A 192 -10.00 10.94 -13.94
C TYR A 192 -9.37 12.17 -14.60
N ALA A 193 -9.37 13.32 -13.94
CA ALA A 193 -8.85 14.58 -14.49
C ALA A 193 -7.37 14.51 -14.87
N VAL A 194 -6.54 13.86 -14.04
CA VAL A 194 -5.10 13.71 -14.28
C VAL A 194 -4.81 12.53 -15.23
N SER A 195 -5.84 11.84 -15.73
CA SER A 195 -5.71 10.63 -16.58
C SER A 195 -4.79 9.58 -15.94
N ALA A 196 -4.82 9.51 -14.60
CA ALA A 196 -4.07 8.51 -13.84
C ALA A 196 -4.65 7.11 -14.08
N VAL A 197 -5.93 7.01 -14.46
CA VAL A 197 -6.60 5.84 -15.04
C VAL A 197 -7.36 6.31 -16.28
N ALA A 198 -7.10 5.68 -17.43
CA ALA A 198 -7.90 5.91 -18.63
C ALA A 198 -9.12 4.98 -18.63
N TRP A 199 -10.25 5.40 -19.21
CA TRP A 199 -11.43 4.53 -19.36
C TRP A 199 -11.11 3.21 -20.08
N SER A 200 -10.13 3.24 -20.99
CA SER A 200 -9.58 2.05 -21.65
C SER A 200 -8.97 1.03 -20.68
N ASP A 201 -8.39 1.49 -19.57
CA ASP A 201 -7.77 0.61 -18.55
C ASP A 201 -8.86 -0.13 -17.77
N ILE A 202 -9.99 0.54 -17.48
CA ILE A 202 -11.13 -0.05 -16.75
C ILE A 202 -11.85 -1.08 -17.62
N THR A 203 -12.11 -0.75 -18.89
CA THR A 203 -12.72 -1.70 -19.85
C THR A 203 -11.81 -2.89 -20.13
N ALA A 204 -10.50 -2.68 -20.23
CA ALA A 204 -9.53 -3.78 -20.39
C ALA A 204 -9.46 -4.68 -19.15
N LEU A 205 -9.70 -4.14 -17.95
CA LEU A 205 -9.72 -4.91 -16.72
C LEU A 205 -11.01 -5.74 -16.62
N MET A 206 -12.17 -5.18 -16.97
CA MET A 206 -13.44 -5.92 -17.05
C MET A 206 -13.39 -7.04 -18.09
N ALA A 207 -12.81 -6.77 -19.26
CA ALA A 207 -12.66 -7.76 -20.34
C ALA A 207 -11.74 -8.95 -20.00
N ARG A 208 -10.95 -8.88 -18.92
CA ARG A 208 -10.14 -10.01 -18.44
C ARG A 208 -10.89 -10.96 -17.49
N PHE A 209 -12.08 -10.57 -17.02
CA PHE A 209 -12.92 -11.34 -16.10
C PHE A 209 -14.23 -11.85 -16.74
N THR A 210 -14.50 -11.47 -18.00
CA THR A 210 -15.53 -12.05 -18.87
C THR A 210 -14.90 -13.00 -19.87
#